data_AF-A0A816L8F2-F1
#
_entry.id   AF-A0A816L8F2-F1
#
_cell.length_a   1.000
_cell.length_b   1.000
_cell.length_c   1.000
_cell.angle_alpha   90.00
_cell.angle_beta   90.00
_cell.angle_gamma   90.00
#
_symmetry.space_group_name_H-M   'P 1'
#
loop_
_entity.id
_entity.type
_entity.pdbx_description
1 polymer ?
#
loop_
_entity_poly.entity_id
_entity_poly.type
_entity_poly.pdbx_seq_one_letter_code
_entity_poly.pdbx_strand_id
1 'polypeptide(L)'
;MASTSLNKYILDRVLFTLFGTMLFMAYSNFRLRQYYSIADHSAFDLTTSSFHLNCTYDVFPSFHGADVRRGFLSHVLKEFKREAIDTFVDNNIERGKSIGPRFIKSIRGSKIAIVLLSRNYASSTWCLNELAEIMSCRKELGLIVMVIFYEVDPSDVKKLTGHFGKVFRKTCAGKIKDDIVRWRQALAKVATIAGYHSTNWLNEAAMIEQIANDISHKLNKFTGPSSETP
;
A
#
# COMPACT_ATOMS: atom_id res chain seq x y z
N MET A 1 28.74 35.25 38.25
CA MET A 1 29.16 33.89 37.81
C MET A 1 28.03 33.00 37.26
N ALA A 2 26.74 33.28 37.51
CA ALA A 2 25.64 32.40 37.05
C ALA A 2 25.27 32.52 35.54
N SER A 3 25.43 33.70 34.93
CA SER A 3 25.03 33.95 33.52
C SER A 3 25.83 33.13 32.50
N THR A 4 27.13 32.93 32.74
CA THR A 4 28.02 32.19 31.83
C THR A 4 27.73 30.69 31.78
N SER A 5 27.24 30.11 32.90
CA SER A 5 26.90 28.69 32.99
C SER A 5 25.58 28.36 32.28
N LEU A 6 24.59 29.25 32.39
CA LEU A 6 23.29 29.08 31.73
C LEU A 6 23.41 29.17 30.20
N ASN A 7 24.20 30.12 29.69
CA ASN A 7 24.44 30.26 28.25
C ASN A 7 25.18 29.06 27.65
N LYS A 8 26.14 28.47 28.39
CA LYS A 8 26.85 27.26 27.96
C LYS A 8 25.90 26.05 27.88
N TYR A 9 25.02 25.88 28.87
CA TYR A 9 24.04 24.79 28.88
C TYR A 9 23.00 24.90 27.75
N ILE A 10 22.53 26.12 27.45
CA ILE A 10 21.62 26.36 26.33
C ILE A 10 22.32 26.06 25.00
N LEU A 11 23.57 26.49 24.84
CA LEU A 11 24.36 26.24 23.63
C LEU A 11 24.59 24.74 23.41
N ASP A 12 24.94 23.98 24.46
CA ASP A 12 25.15 22.54 24.40
C ASP A 12 23.86 21.78 24.03
N ARG A 13 22.69 22.22 24.54
CA ARG A 13 21.40 21.62 24.17
C ARG A 13 20.99 21.92 22.74
N VAL A 14 21.20 23.14 22.27
CA VAL A 14 20.93 23.51 20.88
C VAL A 14 21.84 22.70 19.95
N LEU A 15 23.13 22.59 20.28
CA LEU A 15 24.10 21.81 19.52
C LEU A 15 23.71 20.32 19.46
N PHE A 16 23.36 19.71 20.59
CA PHE A 16 22.93 18.30 20.64
C PHE A 16 21.65 18.05 19.83
N THR A 17 20.72 18.99 19.86
CA THR A 17 19.47 18.90 19.08
C THR A 17 19.75 19.02 17.57
N LEU A 18 20.61 19.95 17.16
CA LEU A 18 20.99 20.14 15.76
C LEU A 18 21.80 18.94 15.21
N PHE A 19 22.74 18.40 16.00
CA PHE A 19 23.47 17.19 15.62
C PHE A 19 22.54 15.97 15.53
N GLY A 20 21.59 15.83 16.45
CA GLY A 20 20.60 14.75 16.42
C GLY A 20 19.69 14.80 15.19
N THR A 21 19.21 15.98 14.80
CA THR A 21 18.37 16.14 13.60
C THR A 21 19.17 16.01 12.32
N MET A 22 20.40 16.53 12.27
CA MET A 22 21.30 16.34 11.13
C MET A 22 21.69 14.87 10.94
N LEU A 23 21.97 14.14 12.01
CA LEU A 23 22.23 12.70 11.96
C LEU A 23 20.98 11.91 11.52
N PHE A 24 19.79 12.30 12.00
CA PHE A 24 18.52 11.71 11.58
C PHE A 24 18.22 11.98 10.09
N MET A 25 18.43 13.21 9.62
CA MET A 25 18.28 13.58 8.22
C MET A 25 19.32 12.88 7.34
N ALA A 26 20.56 12.77 7.79
CA ALA A 26 21.62 12.05 7.09
C ALA A 26 21.33 10.54 7.01
N TYR A 27 20.85 9.93 8.10
CA TYR A 27 20.51 8.50 8.13
C TYR A 27 19.26 8.19 7.29
N SER A 28 18.22 9.03 7.38
CA SER A 28 17.02 8.89 6.54
C SER A 28 17.36 9.14 5.07
N ASN A 29 18.18 10.13 4.75
CA ASN A 29 18.70 10.33 3.40
C ASN A 29 19.55 9.16 2.93
N PHE A 30 20.41 8.57 3.78
CA PHE A 30 21.23 7.43 3.43
C PHE A 30 20.38 6.16 3.18
N ARG A 31 19.36 5.92 4.01
CA ARG A 31 18.37 4.84 3.82
C ARG A 31 17.54 5.04 2.55
N LEU A 32 17.11 6.28 2.28
CA LEU A 32 16.44 6.63 1.03
C LEU A 32 17.38 6.43 -0.16
N ARG A 33 18.64 6.87 -0.07
CA ARG A 33 19.64 6.69 -1.13
C ARG A 33 19.96 5.22 -1.38
N GLN A 34 19.99 4.38 -0.35
CA GLN A 34 20.11 2.93 -0.52
C GLN A 34 18.86 2.32 -1.14
N TYR A 35 17.66 2.72 -0.70
CA TYR A 35 16.38 2.28 -1.29
C TYR A 35 16.29 2.66 -2.77
N TYR A 36 16.62 3.91 -3.10
CA TYR A 36 16.65 4.42 -4.47
C TYR A 36 17.81 3.84 -5.29
N SER A 37 18.99 3.63 -4.72
CA SER A 37 20.12 3.00 -5.43
C SER A 37 19.84 1.54 -5.79
N ILE A 38 19.15 0.80 -4.92
CA ILE A 38 18.67 -0.56 -5.22
C ILE A 38 17.60 -0.52 -6.34
N ALA A 39 16.77 0.52 -6.40
CA ALA A 39 15.80 0.72 -7.48
C ALA A 39 16.47 1.15 -8.81
N ASP A 40 17.51 1.98 -8.74
CA ASP A 40 18.18 2.61 -9.89
C ASP A 40 19.02 1.59 -10.69
N HIS A 41 19.65 0.62 -10.02
CA HIS A 41 20.33 -0.48 -10.71
C HIS A 41 19.39 -1.39 -11.53
N SER A 42 18.07 -1.24 -11.38
CA SER A 42 17.06 -1.95 -12.20
C SER A 42 16.43 -1.09 -13.31
N ALA A 43 16.80 0.20 -13.40
CA ALA A 43 16.16 1.19 -14.26
C ALA A 43 17.00 1.64 -15.46
N PHE A 44 18.19 1.06 -15.68
CA PHE A 44 19.04 1.40 -16.83
C PHE A 44 18.58 0.67 -18.11
N ASP A 45 17.41 1.07 -18.63
CA ASP A 45 17.07 0.99 -20.05
C ASP A 45 15.79 1.81 -20.28
N LEU A 46 15.95 3.13 -20.38
CA LEU A 46 14.88 4.05 -20.78
C LEU A 46 15.41 4.98 -21.85
N THR A 47 15.41 4.51 -23.09
CA THR A 47 15.38 5.38 -24.26
C THR A 47 13.96 5.87 -24.49
N THR A 48 13.86 7.17 -24.71
CA THR A 48 12.65 7.97 -24.85
C THR A 48 11.68 7.39 -25.91
N SER A 49 10.53 6.89 -25.45
CA SER A 49 9.34 6.66 -26.26
C SER A 49 8.12 6.79 -25.35
N SER A 50 7.05 7.37 -25.88
CA SER A 50 5.76 7.79 -25.28
C SER A 50 5.32 7.14 -23.95
N PHE A 51 4.54 7.88 -23.14
CA PHE A 51 3.95 7.60 -21.82
C PHE A 51 3.18 6.26 -21.61
N HIS A 52 3.61 5.16 -22.20
CA HIS A 52 3.35 3.83 -21.72
C HIS A 52 4.40 3.50 -20.65
N LEU A 53 4.13 3.91 -19.41
CA LEU A 53 4.62 3.12 -18.29
C LEU A 53 4.24 1.68 -18.63
N ASN A 54 5.22 0.78 -18.81
CA ASN A 54 5.00 -0.63 -19.12
C ASN A 54 4.21 -1.26 -17.96
N CYS A 55 2.90 -1.07 -18.01
CA CYS A 55 1.94 -1.48 -17.02
C CYS A 55 1.91 -3.00 -17.10
N THR A 56 2.36 -3.64 -16.03
CA THR A 56 2.59 -5.09 -16.04
C THR A 56 1.32 -5.85 -15.69
N TYR A 57 0.37 -5.20 -15.02
CA TYR A 57 -0.91 -5.75 -14.60
C TYR A 57 -1.94 -4.62 -14.54
N ASP A 58 -3.22 -4.89 -14.81
CA ASP A 58 -4.27 -3.89 -14.60
C ASP A 58 -4.52 -3.65 -13.10
N VAL A 59 -4.52 -4.74 -12.32
CA VAL A 59 -4.89 -4.74 -10.90
C VAL A 59 -3.85 -5.44 -10.01
N PHE A 60 -3.45 -4.77 -8.94
CA PHE A 60 -2.70 -5.35 -7.83
C PHE A 60 -3.62 -5.65 -6.62
N PRO A 61 -3.85 -6.91 -6.24
CA PRO A 61 -4.63 -7.26 -5.06
C PRO A 61 -3.73 -7.35 -3.80
N SER A 62 -4.03 -6.55 -2.78
CA SER A 62 -3.46 -6.68 -1.44
C SER A 62 -4.49 -7.21 -0.45
N PHE A 63 -4.17 -8.31 0.21
CA PHE A 63 -5.11 -9.08 1.03
C PHE A 63 -4.39 -9.94 2.07
N HIS A 64 -5.11 -10.35 3.12
CA HIS A 64 -4.64 -11.38 4.05
C HIS A 64 -4.95 -12.78 3.52
N GLY A 65 -3.94 -13.54 3.13
CA GLY A 65 -4.13 -14.83 2.46
C GLY A 65 -5.03 -15.81 3.23
N ALA A 66 -4.81 -15.96 4.53
CA ALA A 66 -5.57 -16.93 5.33
C ALA A 66 -7.05 -16.55 5.49
N ASP A 67 -7.41 -15.26 5.37
CA ASP A 67 -8.79 -14.82 5.54
C ASP A 67 -9.62 -15.07 4.26
N VAL A 68 -9.03 -14.85 3.08
CA VAL A 68 -9.84 -14.71 1.85
C VAL A 68 -9.39 -15.57 0.66
N ARG A 69 -8.17 -16.12 0.67
CA ARG A 69 -7.57 -16.74 -0.53
C ARG A 69 -8.40 -17.90 -1.09
N ARG A 70 -8.91 -18.76 -0.21
CA ARG A 70 -9.71 -19.95 -0.61
C ARG A 70 -11.18 -19.64 -0.87
N GLY A 71 -11.70 -18.55 -0.31
CA GLY A 71 -13.10 -18.15 -0.42
C GLY A 71 -13.24 -16.94 -1.33
N PHE A 72 -13.67 -15.81 -0.76
CA PHE A 72 -13.96 -14.55 -1.45
C PHE A 72 -12.98 -14.18 -2.56
N LEU A 73 -11.66 -14.18 -2.31
CA LEU A 73 -10.68 -13.77 -3.32
C LEU A 73 -10.63 -14.72 -4.52
N SER A 74 -10.84 -16.03 -4.32
CA SER A 74 -10.85 -16.98 -5.43
C SER A 74 -11.99 -16.68 -6.43
N HIS A 75 -13.13 -16.22 -5.92
CA HIS A 75 -14.28 -15.81 -6.73
C HIS A 75 -14.01 -14.47 -7.42
N VAL A 76 -13.39 -13.50 -6.72
CA VAL A 76 -12.92 -12.24 -7.32
C VAL A 76 -11.99 -12.49 -8.50
N LEU A 77 -10.96 -13.32 -8.33
CA LEU A 77 -9.99 -13.61 -9.40
C LEU A 77 -10.64 -14.36 -10.56
N LYS A 78 -11.61 -15.25 -10.29
CA LYS A 78 -12.40 -15.91 -11.33
C LYS A 78 -13.20 -14.90 -12.15
N GLU A 79 -13.83 -13.94 -11.47
CA GLU A 79 -14.62 -12.89 -12.11
C GLU A 79 -13.75 -11.96 -12.94
N PHE A 80 -12.62 -11.51 -12.41
CA PHE A 80 -11.68 -10.65 -13.15
C PHE A 80 -11.16 -11.33 -14.39
N LYS A 81 -10.87 -12.64 -14.33
CA LYS A 81 -10.52 -13.43 -15.50
C LYS A 81 -11.64 -13.46 -16.54
N ARG A 82 -12.91 -13.52 -16.11
CA ARG A 82 -14.07 -13.50 -17.01
C ARG A 82 -14.21 -12.14 -17.71
N GLU A 83 -13.94 -11.05 -17.00
CA GLU A 83 -13.95 -9.68 -17.53
C GLU A 83 -12.63 -9.26 -18.21
N ALA A 84 -11.72 -10.21 -18.47
CA ALA A 84 -10.41 -9.97 -19.09
C ALA A 84 -9.53 -8.92 -18.37
N ILE A 85 -9.68 -8.80 -17.05
CA ILE A 85 -8.87 -7.92 -16.19
C ILE A 85 -7.58 -8.65 -15.80
N ASP A 86 -6.42 -8.14 -16.21
CA ASP A 86 -5.14 -8.75 -15.83
C ASP A 86 -4.78 -8.43 -14.38
N THR A 87 -4.65 -9.46 -13.56
CA THR A 87 -4.38 -9.33 -12.12
C THR A 87 -3.04 -9.90 -11.75
N PHE A 88 -2.30 -9.20 -10.89
CA PHE A 88 -1.14 -9.81 -10.25
C PHE A 88 -1.57 -10.97 -9.36
N VAL A 89 -1.22 -12.20 -9.76
CA VAL A 89 -1.49 -13.40 -8.97
C VAL A 89 -0.30 -13.73 -8.07
N ASP A 90 -0.51 -13.60 -6.76
CA ASP A 90 0.42 -14.07 -5.75
C ASP A 90 0.33 -15.60 -5.61
N ASN A 91 1.15 -16.32 -6.39
CA ASN A 91 1.23 -17.79 -6.49
C ASN A 91 1.80 -18.49 -5.23
N ASN A 92 1.25 -18.18 -4.04
CA ASN A 92 1.68 -18.76 -2.76
C ASN A 92 3.18 -18.58 -2.48
N ILE A 93 3.75 -17.43 -2.85
CA ILE A 93 5.11 -17.11 -2.42
C ILE A 93 5.08 -17.01 -0.89
N GLU A 94 6.04 -17.64 -0.22
CA GLU A 94 6.24 -17.47 1.22
C GLU A 94 6.42 -15.98 1.52
N ARG A 95 5.34 -15.35 2.02
CA ARG A 95 5.35 -13.93 2.36
C ARG A 95 6.30 -13.74 3.53
N GLY A 96 7.50 -13.26 3.22
CA GLY A 96 8.56 -12.97 4.19
C GLY A 96 8.24 -11.77 5.09
N LYS A 97 9.27 -11.21 5.74
CA LYS A 97 9.11 -10.02 6.60
C LYS A 97 9.09 -8.70 5.82
N SER A 98 9.66 -8.66 4.62
CA SER A 98 9.84 -7.47 3.77
C SER A 98 9.34 -7.70 2.36
N ILE A 99 8.70 -6.69 1.76
CA ILE A 99 8.27 -6.74 0.35
C ILE A 99 9.51 -6.91 -0.54
N GLY A 100 9.52 -7.92 -1.40
CA GLY A 100 10.58 -8.09 -2.39
C GLY A 100 10.47 -7.10 -3.55
N PRO A 101 11.57 -6.80 -4.28
CA PRO A 101 11.58 -5.87 -5.41
C PRO A 101 10.49 -6.16 -6.46
N ARG A 102 10.18 -7.44 -6.68
CA ARG A 102 9.11 -7.87 -7.58
C ARG A 102 7.76 -7.28 -7.21
N PHE A 103 7.39 -7.31 -5.93
CA PHE A 103 6.10 -6.81 -5.47
C PHE A 103 6.02 -5.28 -5.52
N ILE A 104 7.12 -4.58 -5.21
CA ILE A 104 7.20 -3.12 -5.39
C ILE A 104 6.99 -2.78 -6.87
N LYS A 105 7.67 -3.49 -7.78
CA LYS A 105 7.51 -3.30 -9.23
C LYS A 105 6.08 -3.58 -9.69
N SER A 106 5.45 -4.64 -9.18
CA SER A 106 4.04 -4.96 -9.50
C SER A 106 3.07 -3.90 -8.99
N ILE A 107 3.24 -3.38 -7.78
CA ILE A 107 2.39 -2.28 -7.25
C ILE A 107 2.55 -1.03 -8.11
N ARG A 108 3.79 -0.62 -8.37
CA ARG A 108 4.11 0.59 -9.16
C ARG A 108 3.73 0.46 -10.63
N GLY A 109 3.76 -0.75 -11.16
CA GLY A 109 3.38 -1.08 -12.53
C GLY A 109 1.90 -1.39 -12.73
N SER A 110 1.06 -1.26 -11.70
CA SER A 110 -0.40 -1.47 -11.82
C SER A 110 -1.16 -0.15 -11.96
N LYS A 111 -2.31 -0.16 -12.67
CA LYS A 111 -3.21 1.00 -12.76
C LYS A 111 -4.09 1.15 -11.53
N ILE A 112 -4.54 0.01 -11.00
CA ILE A 112 -5.45 -0.09 -9.86
C ILE A 112 -4.84 -0.99 -8.79
N ALA A 113 -4.97 -0.62 -7.53
CA ALA A 113 -4.75 -1.51 -6.40
C ALA A 113 -6.05 -1.74 -5.65
N ILE A 114 -6.35 -3.01 -5.39
CA ILE A 114 -7.47 -3.40 -4.52
C ILE A 114 -6.89 -3.74 -3.16
N VAL A 115 -7.33 -3.00 -2.13
CA VAL A 115 -7.01 -3.28 -0.74
C VAL A 115 -8.20 -3.96 -0.09
N LEU A 116 -8.09 -5.28 0.09
CA LEU A 116 -9.09 -6.12 0.74
C LEU A 116 -8.77 -6.22 2.23
N LEU A 117 -9.34 -5.29 3.00
CA LEU A 117 -9.19 -5.20 4.44
C LEU A 117 -10.12 -6.22 5.11
N SER A 118 -9.52 -7.28 5.66
CA SER A 118 -10.20 -8.33 6.41
C SER A 118 -9.83 -8.27 7.90
N ARG A 119 -10.53 -9.07 8.71
CA ARG A 119 -10.36 -9.13 10.16
C ARG A 119 -8.90 -9.28 10.64
N ASN A 120 -8.07 -10.05 9.93
CA ASN A 120 -6.67 -10.29 10.30
C ASN A 120 -5.66 -9.64 9.33
N TYR A 121 -6.09 -8.68 8.49
CA TYR A 121 -5.17 -7.97 7.59
C TYR A 121 -3.97 -7.35 8.31
N ALA A 122 -4.23 -6.70 9.45
CA ALA A 122 -3.18 -6.12 10.28
C ALA A 122 -2.31 -7.14 11.04
N SER A 123 -2.58 -8.44 10.92
CA SER A 123 -1.74 -9.49 11.54
C SER A 123 -0.42 -9.67 10.80
N SER A 124 -0.39 -9.32 9.50
CA SER A 124 0.73 -9.57 8.61
C SER A 124 1.53 -8.29 8.35
N THR A 125 2.80 -8.28 8.76
CA THR A 125 3.72 -7.18 8.42
C THR A 125 3.87 -7.02 6.92
N TRP A 126 3.71 -8.11 6.16
CA TRP A 126 3.71 -8.06 4.70
C TRP A 126 2.54 -7.23 4.18
N CYS A 127 1.30 -7.52 4.60
CA CYS A 127 0.12 -6.75 4.21
C CYS A 127 0.24 -5.27 4.62
N LEU A 128 0.77 -5.00 5.82
CA LEU A 128 0.99 -3.64 6.29
C LEU A 128 2.04 -2.88 5.46
N ASN A 129 3.08 -3.58 5.01
CA ASN A 129 4.07 -3.00 4.12
C ASN A 129 3.47 -2.74 2.73
N GLU A 130 2.74 -3.70 2.14
CA GLU A 130 2.06 -3.52 0.84
C GLU A 130 1.15 -2.30 0.88
N LEU A 131 0.33 -2.19 1.93
CA LEU A 131 -0.56 -1.05 2.11
C LEU A 131 0.20 0.28 2.17
N ALA A 132 1.33 0.33 2.87
CA ALA A 132 2.14 1.53 2.93
C ALA A 132 2.70 1.92 1.56
N GLU A 133 3.19 0.96 0.77
CA GLU A 133 3.68 1.21 -0.60
C GLU A 133 2.54 1.64 -1.53
N ILE A 134 1.39 0.97 -1.48
CA ILE A 134 0.18 1.34 -2.25
C ILE A 134 -0.23 2.78 -1.95
N MET A 135 -0.24 3.18 -0.67
CA MET A 135 -0.61 4.54 -0.29
C MET A 135 0.45 5.58 -0.69
N SER A 136 1.74 5.19 -0.81
CA SER A 136 2.78 6.03 -1.41
C SER A 136 2.54 6.19 -2.92
N CYS A 137 2.35 5.08 -3.63
CA CYS A 137 2.09 5.06 -5.07
C CYS A 137 0.82 5.83 -5.45
N ARG A 138 -0.23 5.76 -4.62
CA ARG A 138 -1.43 6.58 -4.80
C ARG A 138 -1.12 8.07 -4.80
N LYS A 139 -0.23 8.51 -3.90
CA LYS A 139 0.16 9.91 -3.76
C LYS A 139 1.13 10.35 -4.85
N GLU A 140 2.10 9.51 -5.20
CA GLU A 140 3.23 9.85 -6.08
C GLU A 140 2.95 9.56 -7.55
N LEU A 141 2.24 8.47 -7.85
CA LEU A 141 2.07 7.92 -9.20
C LEU A 141 0.60 7.97 -9.67
N GLY A 142 -0.32 8.47 -8.84
CA GLY A 142 -1.75 8.51 -9.17
C GLY A 142 -2.42 7.13 -9.23
N LEU A 143 -1.82 6.10 -8.62
CA LEU A 143 -2.39 4.76 -8.53
C LEU A 143 -3.82 4.82 -7.98
N ILE A 144 -4.79 4.26 -8.71
CA ILE A 144 -6.17 4.21 -8.25
C ILE A 144 -6.27 3.15 -7.14
N VAL A 145 -6.81 3.53 -5.98
CA VAL A 145 -7.00 2.60 -4.85
C VAL A 145 -8.49 2.36 -4.66
N MET A 146 -8.89 1.09 -4.77
CA MET A 146 -10.22 0.59 -4.42
C MET A 146 -10.12 -0.19 -3.12
N VAL A 147 -11.01 0.09 -2.18
CA VAL A 147 -10.99 -0.53 -0.85
C VAL A 147 -12.20 -1.43 -0.70
N ILE A 148 -11.99 -2.62 -0.16
CA ILE A 148 -13.04 -3.55 0.24
C ILE A 148 -12.88 -3.79 1.74
N PHE A 149 -13.87 -3.37 2.51
CA PHE A 149 -14.01 -3.68 3.93
C PHE A 149 -14.77 -4.99 4.06
N TYR A 150 -14.02 -6.08 4.20
CA TYR A 150 -14.54 -7.44 4.28
C TYR A 150 -14.73 -7.84 5.74
N GLU A 151 -15.99 -7.81 6.19
CA GLU A 151 -16.40 -8.13 7.57
C GLU A 151 -15.61 -7.33 8.63
N VAL A 152 -15.29 -6.08 8.31
CA VAL A 152 -14.58 -5.16 9.20
C VAL A 152 -15.19 -3.77 9.13
N ASP A 153 -15.32 -3.11 10.28
CA ASP A 153 -15.75 -1.72 10.34
C ASP A 153 -14.56 -0.80 9.94
N PRO A 154 -14.72 0.08 8.94
CA PRO A 154 -13.71 1.09 8.60
C PRO A 154 -13.26 1.94 9.79
N SER A 155 -14.14 2.19 10.76
CA SER A 155 -13.83 2.92 11.99
C SER A 155 -12.79 2.17 12.82
N ASP A 156 -12.91 0.84 12.91
CA ASP A 156 -11.94 -0.02 13.60
C ASP A 156 -10.59 -0.04 12.89
N VAL A 157 -10.58 0.00 11.55
CA VAL A 157 -9.35 0.15 10.76
C VAL A 157 -8.72 1.53 11.00
N LYS A 158 -9.51 2.60 10.89
CA LYS A 158 -9.04 3.99 10.97
C LYS A 158 -8.49 4.32 12.36
N LYS A 159 -9.22 3.93 13.40
CA LYS A 159 -8.89 4.25 14.81
C LYS A 159 -8.03 3.17 15.46
N LEU A 160 -7.84 2.03 14.80
CA LEU A 160 -7.15 0.86 15.33
C LEU A 160 -7.79 0.38 16.63
N THR A 161 -9.12 0.25 16.60
CA THR A 161 -9.97 -0.22 17.70
C THR A 161 -10.49 -1.63 17.43
N GLY A 162 -11.30 -2.16 18.34
CA GLY A 162 -11.91 -3.49 18.19
C GLY A 162 -10.90 -4.63 18.04
N HIS A 163 -11.30 -5.67 17.31
CA HIS A 163 -10.44 -6.83 17.01
C HIS A 163 -9.25 -6.42 16.15
N PHE A 164 -9.49 -5.61 15.12
CA PHE A 164 -8.47 -5.16 14.18
C PHE A 164 -7.29 -4.47 14.89
N GLY A 165 -7.61 -3.56 15.81
CA GLY A 165 -6.63 -2.88 16.65
C GLY A 165 -5.86 -3.80 17.61
N LYS A 166 -6.52 -4.82 18.18
CA LYS A 166 -5.86 -5.82 19.03
C LYS A 166 -4.82 -6.61 18.23
N VAL A 167 -5.18 -7.05 17.03
CA VAL A 167 -4.28 -7.75 16.11
C VAL A 167 -3.11 -6.85 15.71
N PHE A 168 -3.38 -5.61 15.30
CA PHE A 168 -2.35 -4.64 14.94
C PHE A 168 -1.32 -4.43 16.07
N ARG A 169 -1.78 -4.22 17.30
CA ARG A 169 -0.89 -4.04 18.47
C ARG A 169 0.02 -5.25 18.70
N LYS A 170 -0.50 -6.47 18.54
CA LYS A 170 0.31 -7.70 18.64
C LYS A 170 1.38 -7.73 17.54
N THR A 171 1.02 -7.40 16.31
CA THR A 171 1.96 -7.37 15.18
C THR A 171 3.06 -6.31 15.35
N CYS A 172 2.76 -5.20 16.01
CA CYS A 172 3.73 -4.15 16.33
C CYS A 172 4.71 -4.50 17.46
N ALA A 173 4.47 -5.56 18.23
CA ALA A 173 5.37 -5.96 19.31
C ALA A 173 6.77 -6.28 18.76
N GLY A 174 7.80 -5.63 19.29
CA GLY A 174 9.19 -5.79 18.86
C GLY A 174 9.51 -5.21 17.47
N LYS A 175 8.64 -4.36 16.90
CA LYS A 175 8.90 -3.67 15.62
C LYS A 175 9.50 -2.29 15.84
N ILE A 176 10.21 -1.80 14.83
CA ILE A 176 10.81 -0.47 14.86
C ILE A 176 9.70 0.59 14.83
N LYS A 177 9.88 1.68 15.60
CA LYS A 177 8.86 2.74 15.74
C LYS A 177 8.44 3.35 14.39
N ASP A 178 9.39 3.54 13.48
CA ASP A 178 9.13 4.15 12.18
C ASP A 178 8.20 3.30 11.31
N ASP A 179 8.37 1.98 11.32
CA ASP A 179 7.46 1.06 10.64
C ASP A 179 6.06 1.13 11.21
N ILE A 180 5.94 1.15 12.55
CA ILE A 180 4.65 1.27 13.23
C ILE A 180 3.95 2.57 12.83
N VAL A 181 4.66 3.70 12.85
CA VAL A 181 4.11 5.01 12.45
C VAL A 181 3.64 4.97 10.99
N ARG A 182 4.46 4.43 10.09
CA ARG A 182 4.14 4.28 8.67
C ARG A 182 2.89 3.44 8.46
N TRP A 183 2.77 2.29 9.12
CA TRP A 183 1.59 1.43 9.02
C TRP A 183 0.33 2.08 9.59
N ARG A 184 0.42 2.76 10.75
CA ARG A 184 -0.72 3.50 11.32
C ARG A 184 -1.24 4.57 10.36
N GLN A 185 -0.34 5.33 9.75
CA GLN A 185 -0.70 6.36 8.78
C GLN A 185 -1.35 5.77 7.53
N ALA A 186 -0.82 4.66 7.01
CA ALA A 186 -1.38 4.00 5.85
C ALA A 186 -2.80 3.46 6.13
N LEU A 187 -3.02 2.79 7.27
CA LEU A 187 -4.33 2.30 7.72
C LEU A 187 -5.33 3.43 7.94
N ALA A 188 -4.92 4.52 8.59
CA ALA A 188 -5.78 5.67 8.81
C ALA A 188 -6.22 6.34 7.49
N LYS A 189 -5.30 6.46 6.51
CA LYS A 189 -5.58 7.07 5.20
C LYS A 189 -6.39 6.17 4.28
N VAL A 190 -6.15 4.85 4.26
CA VAL A 190 -6.92 3.93 3.42
C VAL A 190 -8.36 3.83 3.92
N ALA A 191 -8.59 3.89 5.23
CA ALA A 191 -9.92 3.85 5.83
C ALA A 191 -10.76 5.11 5.58
N THR A 192 -10.18 6.19 5.02
CA THR A 192 -10.95 7.37 4.57
C THR A 192 -11.36 7.31 3.10
N ILE A 193 -10.91 6.29 2.37
CA ILE A 193 -11.31 6.09 0.97
C ILE A 193 -12.69 5.44 0.97
N ALA A 194 -13.62 5.98 0.18
CA ALA A 194 -14.90 5.31 -0.09
C ALA A 194 -14.63 3.92 -0.70
N GLY A 195 -15.29 2.89 -0.19
CA GLY A 195 -15.05 1.51 -0.58
C GLY A 195 -16.30 0.66 -0.51
N TYR A 196 -16.16 -0.61 -0.87
CA TYR A 196 -17.22 -1.61 -0.76
C TYR A 196 -17.19 -2.17 0.66
N HIS A 197 -18.36 -2.30 1.27
CA HIS A 197 -18.51 -2.91 2.58
C HIS A 197 -19.26 -4.21 2.39
N SER A 198 -18.63 -5.36 2.68
CA SER A 198 -19.25 -6.67 2.38
C SER A 198 -20.61 -6.86 3.07
N THR A 199 -20.80 -6.22 4.23
CA THR A 199 -22.05 -6.24 4.99
C THR A 199 -23.22 -5.50 4.34
N ASN A 200 -22.95 -4.65 3.34
CA ASN A 200 -23.99 -3.88 2.64
C ASN A 200 -24.58 -4.64 1.45
N TRP A 201 -24.11 -5.85 1.18
CA TRP A 201 -24.52 -6.65 0.03
C TRP A 201 -25.33 -7.86 0.47
N LEU A 202 -26.34 -8.21 -0.32
CA LEU A 202 -27.16 -9.39 -0.07
C LEU A 202 -26.33 -10.69 -0.20
N ASN A 203 -25.38 -10.72 -1.13
CA ASN A 203 -24.47 -11.83 -1.32
C ASN A 203 -23.14 -11.35 -1.92
N GLU A 204 -22.08 -12.12 -1.71
CA GLU A 204 -20.74 -11.78 -2.19
C GLU A 204 -20.64 -11.77 -3.72
N ALA A 205 -21.40 -12.62 -4.43
CA ALA A 205 -21.33 -12.70 -5.89
C ALA A 205 -21.74 -11.37 -6.55
N ALA A 206 -22.84 -10.76 -6.11
CA ALA A 206 -23.29 -9.46 -6.61
C ALA A 206 -22.27 -8.34 -6.34
N MET A 207 -21.63 -8.37 -5.16
CA MET A 207 -20.55 -7.42 -4.84
C MET A 207 -19.35 -7.60 -5.78
N ILE A 208 -18.95 -8.85 -6.02
CA ILE A 208 -17.82 -9.20 -6.87
C ILE A 208 -18.07 -8.75 -8.32
N GLU A 209 -19.26 -9.02 -8.84
CA GLU A 209 -19.70 -8.58 -10.17
C GLU A 209 -19.64 -7.04 -10.29
N GLN A 210 -20.18 -6.32 -9.30
CA GLN A 210 -20.10 -4.86 -9.28
C GLN A 210 -18.65 -4.35 -9.26
N ILE A 211 -17.78 -4.95 -8.43
CA ILE A 211 -16.36 -4.57 -8.35
C ILE A 211 -15.67 -4.78 -9.70
N ALA A 212 -15.92 -5.91 -10.37
CA ALA A 212 -15.34 -6.21 -11.67
C ALA A 212 -15.81 -5.19 -12.73
N ASN A 213 -17.12 -4.91 -12.79
CA ASN A 213 -17.68 -3.90 -13.69
C ASN A 213 -17.06 -2.51 -13.46
N ASP A 214 -16.96 -2.08 -12.19
CA ASP A 214 -16.38 -0.79 -11.84
C ASP A 214 -14.89 -0.70 -12.20
N ILE A 215 -14.15 -1.81 -12.11
CA ILE A 215 -12.76 -1.88 -12.56
C ILE A 215 -12.69 -1.78 -14.08
N SER A 216 -13.47 -2.57 -14.82
CA SER A 216 -13.52 -2.51 -16.29
C SER A 216 -13.84 -1.10 -16.78
N HIS A 217 -14.82 -0.43 -16.17
CA HIS A 217 -15.14 0.96 -16.49
C HIS A 217 -13.99 1.94 -16.19
N LYS A 218 -13.22 1.72 -15.12
CA LYS A 218 -12.03 2.54 -14.83
C LYS A 218 -10.93 2.28 -15.84
N LEU A 219 -10.67 1.01 -16.19
CA LEU A 219 -9.67 0.60 -17.18
C LEU A 219 -9.97 1.18 -18.56
N ASN A 220 -11.23 1.15 -18.99
CA ASN A 220 -11.67 1.73 -20.27
C ASN A 220 -11.46 3.24 -20.36
N LYS A 221 -11.37 3.96 -19.23
CA LYS A 221 -11.03 5.39 -19.24
C LYS A 221 -9.54 5.65 -19.47
N PHE A 222 -8.67 4.66 -19.23
CA PHE A 222 -7.25 4.77 -19.56
C PHE A 222 -6.96 4.48 -21.04
N THR A 223 -7.82 3.70 -21.69
CA THR A 223 -7.81 3.48 -23.13
C THR A 223 -8.70 4.54 -23.77
N GLY A 224 -8.17 5.73 -24.05
CA GLY A 224 -8.93 6.77 -24.77
C GLY A 224 -9.51 6.24 -26.10
N PRO A 225 -10.50 6.92 -26.71
CA PRO A 225 -11.05 6.49 -28.00
C PRO A 225 -9.90 6.38 -28.99
N SER A 226 -9.68 5.18 -29.50
CA SER A 226 -8.81 4.94 -30.65
C SER A 226 -9.24 5.89 -31.75
N SER A 227 -8.37 6.82 -32.12
CA SER A 227 -8.54 7.58 -33.35
C SER A 227 -8.42 6.57 -34.51
N GLU A 228 -9.54 5.97 -34.87
CA GLU A 228 -9.72 5.37 -36.18
C GLU A 228 -9.75 6.53 -37.17
N THR A 229 -8.61 6.83 -37.78
CA THR A 229 -8.56 7.63 -39.01
C THR A 229 -8.96 6.72 -40.19
N PRO A 230 -9.90 7.14 -41.05
CA PRO A 230 -10.31 6.42 -42.26
C PRO A 230 -9.17 6.15 -43.24
#